data_AF-A0A9E4FRT8-F1
#
_entry.id   AF-A0A9E4FRT8-F1
#
_cell.length_a   1.000
_cell.length_b   1.000
_cell.length_c   1.000
_cell.angle_alpha   90.00
_cell.angle_beta   90.00
_cell.angle_gamma   90.00
#
_symmetry.space_group_name_H-M   'P 1'
#
loop_
_entity.id
_entity.type
_entity.pdbx_description
1 polymer ?
#
loop_
_entity_poly.entity_id
_entity_poly.type
_entity_poly.pdbx_seq_one_letter_code
_entity_poly.pdbx_strand_id
1 'polypeptide(L)'
;MLEEIQRQRRRFNRAYEVLNQLPFPDVTCDELRDLHNDVSEYDVSAIKFIQEHGSSPPTPLEEDAGLSDSLSNFKARSPAEIEGRRDLLAYKRKVDSLIREYNRLSSLLIEAG
;
A
#
# COMPACT_ATOMS: atom_id res chain seq x y z
N MET A 1 -3.55 -17.07 21.35
CA MET A 1 -3.91 -15.66 21.08
C MET A 1 -2.67 -14.77 21.07
N LEU A 2 -1.91 -14.65 22.19
CA LEU A 2 -0.67 -13.86 22.25
C LEU A 2 0.36 -14.24 21.15
N GLU A 3 0.59 -15.53 20.92
CA GLU A 3 1.52 -16.00 19.88
C GLU A 3 1.11 -15.60 18.46
N GLU A 4 -0.20 -15.62 18.17
CA GLU A 4 -0.73 -15.23 16.86
C GLU A 4 -0.61 -13.72 16.64
N ILE A 5 -0.87 -12.91 17.68
CA ILE A 5 -0.61 -11.46 17.65
C ILE A 5 0.86 -11.17 17.35
N GLN A 6 1.79 -11.85 18.03
CA GLN A 6 3.22 -11.66 17.79
C GLN A 6 3.64 -12.10 16.37
N ARG A 7 3.07 -13.20 15.87
CA ARG A 7 3.30 -13.67 14.50
C ARG A 7 2.80 -12.66 13.48
N GLN A 8 1.61 -12.12 13.68
CA GLN A 8 1.03 -11.12 12.78
C GLN A 8 1.79 -9.79 12.84
N ARG A 9 2.26 -9.37 14.02
CA ARG A 9 3.15 -8.21 14.18
C ARG A 9 4.43 -8.35 13.34
N ARG A 10 5.06 -9.53 13.33
CA ARG A 10 6.25 -9.78 12.50
C ARG A 10 5.97 -9.67 11.00
N ARG A 11 4.81 -10.14 10.55
CA ARG A 11 4.40 -10.02 9.14
C ARG A 11 4.19 -8.57 8.73
N PHE A 12 3.47 -7.82 9.56
CA PHE A 12 3.25 -6.39 9.38
C PHE A 12 4.57 -5.62 9.33
N ASN A 13 5.47 -5.82 10.30
CA ASN A 13 6.78 -5.15 10.31
C ASN A 13 7.59 -5.48 9.05
N ARG A 14 7.59 -6.75 8.61
CA ARG A 14 8.28 -7.15 7.38
C ARG A 14 7.69 -6.50 6.14
N ALA A 15 6.36 -6.40 6.05
CA ALA A 15 5.71 -5.71 4.93
C ALA A 15 6.08 -4.23 4.91
N TYR A 16 6.13 -3.59 6.07
CA TYR A 16 6.53 -2.20 6.24
C TYR A 16 8.00 -1.96 5.85
N GLU A 17 8.91 -2.83 6.29
CA GLU A 17 10.33 -2.78 5.91
C GLU A 17 10.52 -2.95 4.39
N VAL A 18 9.83 -3.92 3.79
CA VAL A 18 9.89 -4.16 2.34
C VAL A 18 9.40 -2.93 1.57
N LEU A 19 8.28 -2.31 1.97
CA LEU A 19 7.77 -1.13 1.29
C LEU A 19 8.75 0.06 1.40
N ASN A 20 9.31 0.31 2.59
CA ASN A 20 10.30 1.39 2.78
C ASN A 20 11.61 1.19 2.01
N GLN A 21 11.94 -0.03 1.60
CA GLN A 21 13.12 -0.32 0.78
C GLN A 21 12.85 -0.28 -0.72
N LEU A 22 11.57 -0.27 -1.13
CA LEU A 22 11.20 -0.19 -2.53
C LEU A 22 11.31 1.25 -3.01
N PRO A 23 12.04 1.53 -4.10
CA PRO A 23 12.00 2.85 -4.70
C PRO A 23 10.60 3.11 -5.27
N PHE A 24 10.10 4.33 -5.10
CA PHE A 24 8.89 4.77 -5.78
C PHE A 24 9.12 4.76 -7.31
N PRO A 25 8.16 4.30 -8.13
CA PRO A 25 8.33 4.26 -9.57
C PRO A 25 8.62 5.65 -10.16
N ASP A 26 9.71 5.75 -10.92
CA ASP A 26 10.05 6.95 -11.67
C ASP A 26 9.32 6.92 -13.02
N VAL A 27 8.16 7.59 -13.09
CA VAL A 27 7.33 7.63 -14.29
C VAL A 27 7.55 8.94 -15.03
N THR A 28 8.27 8.86 -16.14
CA THR A 28 8.63 10.03 -16.97
C THR A 28 7.58 10.37 -18.03
N CYS A 29 6.44 9.69 -18.02
CA CYS A 29 5.36 9.87 -18.99
C CYS A 29 4.30 10.82 -18.42
N ASP A 30 4.08 11.94 -19.10
CA ASP A 30 3.14 12.98 -18.68
C ASP A 30 1.69 12.46 -18.60
N GLU A 31 1.31 11.52 -19.47
CA GLU A 31 -0.02 10.92 -19.50
C GLU A 31 -0.34 10.09 -18.25
N LEU A 32 0.68 9.58 -17.55
CA LEU A 32 0.54 8.83 -16.30
C LEU A 32 0.68 9.71 -15.06
N ARG A 33 1.02 10.99 -15.21
CA ARG A 33 1.40 11.87 -14.10
C ARG A 33 0.32 11.96 -13.01
N ASP A 34 -0.95 12.04 -13.40
CA ASP A 34 -2.04 12.12 -12.43
C ASP A 34 -2.16 10.82 -11.62
N LEU A 35 -2.08 9.66 -12.28
CA LEU A 35 -2.07 8.36 -11.59
C LEU A 35 -0.81 8.14 -10.74
N HIS A 36 0.34 8.68 -11.17
CA HIS A 36 1.57 8.66 -10.40
C HIS A 36 1.42 9.47 -9.10
N ASN A 37 0.84 10.68 -9.19
CA ASN A 37 0.52 11.51 -8.03
C ASN A 37 -0.47 10.81 -7.11
N ASP A 38 -1.54 10.22 -7.64
CA ASP A 38 -2.54 9.49 -6.84
C ASP A 38 -1.90 8.32 -6.07
N VAL A 39 -0.99 7.56 -6.71
CA VAL A 39 -0.26 6.46 -6.02
C VAL A 39 0.71 7.01 -4.98
N SER A 40 1.34 8.15 -5.23
CA SER A 40 2.23 8.83 -4.27
C SER A 40 1.46 9.31 -3.05
N GLU A 41 0.32 9.98 -3.26
CA GLU A 41 -0.57 10.42 -2.19
C GLU A 41 -1.13 9.24 -1.39
N TYR A 42 -1.48 8.15 -2.07
CA TYR A 42 -1.94 6.92 -1.43
C TYR A 42 -0.85 6.29 -0.54
N ASP A 43 0.38 6.20 -1.03
CA ASP A 43 1.53 5.72 -0.24
C ASP A 43 1.79 6.59 0.98
N VAL A 44 1.91 7.91 0.79
CA VAL A 44 2.20 8.87 1.86
C VAL A 44 1.11 8.83 2.93
N SER A 45 -0.16 8.79 2.54
CA SER A 45 -1.28 8.73 3.48
C SER A 45 -1.30 7.42 4.26
N ALA A 46 -1.08 6.28 3.61
CA ALA A 46 -1.01 4.98 4.27
C ALA A 46 0.16 4.90 5.26
N ILE A 47 1.37 5.33 4.85
CA ILE A 47 2.56 5.32 5.70
C ILE A 47 2.36 6.23 6.92
N LYS A 48 1.84 7.44 6.71
CA LYS A 48 1.60 8.38 7.81
C LYS A 48 0.60 7.80 8.83
N PHE A 49 -0.51 7.26 8.35
CA PHE A 49 -1.51 6.62 9.22
C PHE A 49 -0.89 5.46 10.02
N ILE A 50 -0.07 4.64 9.37
CA ILE A 50 0.60 3.51 10.02
C ILE A 50 1.63 3.97 11.05
N GLN A 51 2.35 5.06 10.80
CA GLN A 51 3.29 5.62 11.78
C GLN A 51 2.56 6.16 13.01
N GLU A 52 1.40 6.78 12.83
CA GLU A 52 0.58 7.34 13.90
C GLU A 52 -0.11 6.26 14.75
N HIS A 53 -0.52 5.14 14.13
CA HIS A 53 -1.41 4.15 14.76
C HIS A 53 -0.84 2.73 14.88
N GLY A 54 0.29 2.41 14.25
CA GLY A 54 0.79 1.04 14.09
C GLY A 54 1.11 0.29 15.39
N SER A 55 1.42 1.01 16.48
CA SER A 55 1.68 0.40 17.80
C SER A 55 0.41 -0.21 18.42
N SER A 56 -0.73 0.43 18.21
CA SER A 56 -2.03 0.03 18.76
C SER A 56 -3.12 0.37 17.74
N PRO A 57 -3.21 -0.38 16.62
CA PRO A 57 -4.08 -0.06 15.49
C PRO A 57 -5.56 -0.01 15.92
N PRO A 58 -6.14 1.20 16.10
CA PRO A 58 -7.45 1.37 16.72
C PRO A 58 -8.59 1.20 15.71
N THR A 59 -8.26 1.31 14.42
CA THR A 59 -9.22 1.37 13.31
C THR A 59 -8.58 0.74 12.09
N PRO A 60 -9.32 -0.05 11.29
CA PRO A 60 -8.86 -0.52 10.00
C PRO A 60 -8.61 0.65 9.04
N LEU A 61 -7.67 0.44 8.11
CA LEU A 61 -7.35 1.34 7.02
C LEU A 61 -7.91 0.77 5.71
N GLU A 62 -8.58 1.60 4.91
CA GLU A 62 -9.21 1.14 3.67
C GLU A 62 -8.23 1.06 2.49
N GLU A 63 -8.44 0.07 1.62
CA GLU A 63 -7.73 -0.01 0.34
C GLU A 63 -8.38 0.94 -0.69
N ASP A 64 -7.59 1.67 -1.47
CA ASP A 64 -8.13 2.45 -2.59
C ASP A 64 -8.37 1.52 -3.79
N ALA A 65 -9.60 0.99 -3.88
CA ALA A 65 -10.03 0.18 -5.00
C ALA A 65 -10.11 1.00 -6.30
N GLY A 66 -10.53 2.26 -6.22
CA GLY A 66 -10.69 3.16 -7.36
C GLY A 66 -9.37 3.42 -8.07
N LEU A 67 -8.28 3.59 -7.32
CA LEU A 67 -6.95 3.75 -7.89
C LEU A 67 -6.47 2.51 -8.64
N SER A 68 -6.81 1.31 -8.16
CA SER A 68 -6.50 0.05 -8.86
C SER A 68 -7.24 -0.06 -10.18
N ASP A 69 -8.50 0.35 -10.19
CA ASP A 69 -9.35 0.37 -11.39
C ASP A 69 -8.84 1.41 -12.39
N SER A 70 -8.49 2.62 -11.93
CA SER A 70 -7.93 3.68 -12.78
C SER A 70 -6.61 3.25 -13.42
N LEU A 71 -5.69 2.66 -12.65
CA LEU A 71 -4.44 2.10 -13.18
C LEU A 71 -4.71 0.97 -14.18
N SER A 72 -5.65 0.06 -13.90
CA SER A 72 -5.94 -1.07 -14.78
C SER A 72 -6.60 -0.65 -16.10
N ASN A 73 -7.45 0.38 -16.06
CA ASN A 73 -8.19 0.91 -17.19
C ASN A 73 -7.42 1.96 -18.00
N PHE A 74 -6.25 2.41 -17.53
CA PHE A 74 -5.40 3.33 -18.27
C PHE A 74 -5.04 2.76 -19.65
N LYS A 75 -5.38 3.51 -20.70
CA LYS A 75 -5.18 3.14 -22.10
C LYS A 75 -3.80 3.56 -22.58
N ALA A 76 -2.80 2.75 -22.23
CA ALA A 76 -1.42 2.96 -22.67
C ALA A 76 -1.30 2.89 -24.21
N ARG A 77 -0.54 3.83 -24.76
CA ARG A 77 -0.31 4.04 -26.20
C ARG A 77 1.16 3.86 -26.59
N SER A 78 2.05 3.84 -25.61
CA SER A 78 3.49 3.64 -25.80
C SER A 78 4.03 2.53 -24.88
N PRO A 79 5.19 1.93 -25.23
CA PRO A 79 5.87 0.98 -24.32
C PRO A 79 6.19 1.58 -22.95
N ALA A 80 6.60 2.86 -22.92
CA ALA A 80 6.91 3.57 -21.68
C ALA A 80 5.68 3.71 -20.76
N GLU A 81 4.52 3.99 -21.33
CA GLU A 81 3.25 4.01 -20.59
C GLU A 81 2.85 2.64 -20.05
N ILE A 82 3.09 1.57 -20.82
CA ILE A 82 2.79 0.20 -20.36
C ILE A 82 3.65 -0.14 -19.14
N GLU A 83 4.94 0.18 -19.21
CA GLU A 83 5.90 -0.06 -18.13
C GLU A 83 5.58 0.78 -16.90
N GLY A 84 5.42 2.10 -17.05
CA GLY A 84 5.07 3.00 -15.94
C GLY A 84 3.78 2.57 -15.24
N ARG A 85 2.73 2.21 -16.00
CA ARG A 85 1.48 1.69 -15.43
C ARG A 85 1.70 0.37 -14.67
N ARG A 86 2.49 -0.55 -15.22
CA ARG A 86 2.79 -1.84 -14.58
C ARG A 86 3.52 -1.62 -13.25
N ASP A 87 4.47 -0.71 -13.24
CA ASP A 87 5.33 -0.46 -12.08
C ASP A 87 4.53 0.28 -10.98
N LEU A 88 3.69 1.27 -11.34
CA LEU A 88 2.73 1.90 -10.44
C LEU A 88 1.75 0.88 -9.83
N LEU A 89 1.18 0.00 -10.65
CA LEU A 89 0.26 -1.04 -10.17
C LEU A 89 0.96 -2.04 -9.24
N ALA A 90 2.22 -2.39 -9.53
CA ALA A 90 3.02 -3.25 -8.68
C ALA A 90 3.33 -2.59 -7.34
N TYR A 91 3.69 -1.30 -7.32
CA TYR A 91 3.96 -0.54 -6.11
C TYR A 91 2.69 -0.38 -5.25
N LYS A 92 1.58 0.05 -5.85
CA LYS A 92 0.26 0.15 -5.19
C LYS A 92 -0.12 -1.15 -4.49
N ARG A 93 0.06 -2.31 -5.14
CA ARG A 93 -0.20 -3.63 -4.53
C ARG A 93 0.67 -3.94 -3.31
N LYS A 94 1.86 -3.34 -3.20
CA LYS A 94 2.70 -3.45 -2.00
C LYS A 94 2.14 -2.61 -0.86
N VAL A 95 1.65 -1.40 -1.15
CA VAL A 95 0.90 -0.57 -0.19
C VAL A 95 -0.34 -1.33 0.30
N ASP A 96 -1.15 -1.91 -0.60
CA ASP A 96 -2.31 -2.73 -0.23
C ASP A 96 -1.94 -3.91 0.67
N SER A 97 -0.83 -4.58 0.34
CA SER A 97 -0.36 -5.72 1.13
C SER A 97 -0.01 -5.31 2.56
N LEU A 98 0.64 -4.16 2.73
CA LEU A 98 0.91 -3.57 4.04
C LEU A 98 -0.38 -3.25 4.80
N ILE A 99 -1.35 -2.61 4.14
CA ILE A 99 -2.67 -2.28 4.70
C ILE A 99 -3.40 -3.55 5.18
N ARG A 100 -3.37 -4.63 4.40
CA ARG A 100 -3.96 -5.93 4.80
C ARG A 100 -3.29 -6.51 6.04
N GLU A 101 -1.96 -6.48 6.12
CA GLU A 101 -1.27 -6.98 7.31
C GLU A 101 -1.57 -6.11 8.55
N TYR A 102 -1.69 -4.79 8.37
CA TYR A 102 -2.11 -3.85 9.40
C TYR A 102 -3.54 -4.16 9.89
N ASN A 103 -4.50 -4.34 8.97
CA ASN A 103 -5.89 -4.63 9.30
C ASN A 103 -6.04 -5.97 10.04
N ARG A 104 -5.33 -7.01 9.61
CA ARG A 104 -5.33 -8.30 10.31
C ARG A 104 -4.79 -8.16 11.74
N LEU A 105 -3.77 -7.35 11.94
CA LEU A 105 -3.22 -7.08 13.27
C LEU A 105 -4.22 -6.31 14.14
N SER A 106 -4.91 -5.31 13.56
CA SER A 106 -5.98 -4.58 14.22
C SER A 106 -7.09 -5.51 14.69
N SER A 107 -7.61 -6.37 13.81
CA SER A 107 -8.65 -7.34 14.16
C SER A 107 -8.24 -8.25 15.31
N LEU A 108 -7.03 -8.81 15.28
CA LEU A 108 -6.53 -9.68 16.36
C LEU A 108 -6.38 -8.96 17.71
N LEU A 109 -6.00 -7.69 17.69
CA LEU A 109 -5.86 -6.89 18.91
C LEU A 109 -7.22 -6.51 19.49
N ILE A 110 -8.21 -6.22 18.63
CA ILE A 110 -9.60 -5.96 19.03
C ILE A 110 -10.21 -7.23 19.64
N GLU A 111 -9.99 -8.40 19.04
CA GLU A 111 -10.50 -9.69 19.56
C GLU A 111 -9.88 -10.11 20.89
N ALA A 112 -8.69 -9.60 21.22
CA ALA A 112 -7.94 -9.94 22.43
C ALA A 112 -8.17 -8.99 23.60
N GLY A 113 -8.74 -7.81 23.35
CA GLY A 113 -9.13 -6.81 24.35
C GLY A 113 -10.57 -7.00 24.80
#